data_AF-A0A7S2D5Q3-F1
#
_entry.id   AF-A0A7S2D5Q3-F1
#
_cell.length_a   1.000
_cell.length_b   1.000
_cell.length_c   1.000
_cell.angle_alpha   90.00
_cell.angle_beta   90.00
_cell.angle_gamma   90.00
#
_symmetry.space_group_name_H-M   'P 1'
#
loop_
_entity.id
_entity.type
_entity.pdbx_description
1 polymer ?
#
loop_
_entity_poly.entity_id
_entity_poly.type
_entity_poly.pdbx_seq_one_letter_code
_entity_poly.pdbx_strand_id
1 'polypeptide(L)'
;TLQHQIQAECMQPYDVAPEYNIAFTTAGTRYKYQLRLPTVASCFMEPKPLELEEFTRHWKALEGQNREQQVVWNTTSAIDMEKVKSVFSNGLKLAIINNAQPNQLFAAGTFRTGALSPQGSKISVGSLIRLEANPQASAFRLTVRSVHGKVSVALKNVIKAQLQF
;
A
#
# COMPACT_ATOMS: atom_id res chain seq x y z
N THR A 1 -15.44 -25.49 16.41
CA THR A 1 -14.59 -24.95 15.33
C THR A 1 -13.19 -24.81 15.87
N LEU A 2 -12.16 -25.25 15.13
CA LEU A 2 -10.77 -25.04 15.55
C LEU A 2 -10.35 -23.63 15.10
N GLN A 3 -9.87 -22.80 16.03
CA GLN A 3 -9.46 -21.42 15.77
C GLN A 3 -7.95 -21.29 15.98
N HIS A 4 -7.29 -20.54 15.09
CA HIS A 4 -5.87 -20.22 15.20
C HIS A 4 -5.72 -18.69 15.23
N GLN A 5 -5.13 -18.14 16.29
CA GLN A 5 -4.88 -16.71 16.41
C GLN A 5 -3.41 -16.42 16.08
N ILE A 6 -3.18 -15.49 15.15
CA ILE A 6 -1.84 -15.07 14.72
C ILE A 6 -1.68 -13.59 15.07
N GLN A 7 -0.64 -13.26 15.83
CA GLN A 7 -0.18 -11.89 16.02
C GLN A 7 1.04 -11.66 15.14
N ALA A 8 1.09 -10.52 14.45
CA ALA A 8 2.18 -10.17 13.55
C ALA A 8 2.70 -8.76 13.87
N GLU A 9 4.01 -8.64 14.00
CA GLU A 9 4.71 -7.37 14.09
C GLU A 9 5.64 -7.21 12.87
N CYS A 10 5.52 -6.07 12.18
CA CYS A 10 6.39 -5.79 11.05
C CYS A 10 7.72 -5.23 11.53
N MET A 11 8.78 -6.04 11.51
CA MET A 11 10.12 -5.61 11.93
C MET A 11 10.90 -4.86 10.84
N GLN A 12 10.58 -5.07 9.57
CA GLN A 12 11.27 -4.44 8.45
C GLN A 12 10.38 -4.34 7.20
N PRO A 13 10.63 -3.39 6.29
CA PRO A 13 9.94 -3.32 5.00
C PRO A 13 10.04 -4.62 4.19
N TYR A 14 8.90 -5.06 3.65
CA TYR A 14 8.76 -6.22 2.76
C TYR A 14 7.86 -5.85 1.58
N ASP A 15 7.99 -6.57 0.47
CA ASP A 15 7.27 -6.37 -0.79
C ASP A 15 6.36 -7.54 -1.18
N VAL A 16 6.53 -8.70 -0.53
CA VAL A 16 5.70 -9.90 -0.71
C VAL A 16 5.10 -10.31 0.64
N ALA A 17 3.77 -10.51 0.66
CA ALA A 17 3.08 -10.97 1.86
C ALA A 17 3.59 -12.37 2.28
N PRO A 18 3.73 -12.65 3.58
CA PRO A 18 4.15 -13.96 4.08
C PRO A 18 3.23 -15.10 3.61
N GLU A 19 3.83 -16.26 3.35
CA GLU A 19 3.08 -17.49 3.06
C GLU A 19 2.62 -18.19 4.36
N TYR A 20 1.45 -18.82 4.29
CA TYR A 20 0.90 -19.66 5.35
C TYR A 20 0.58 -21.04 4.79
N ASN A 21 1.36 -22.03 5.17
CA ASN A 21 1.20 -23.40 4.70
C ASN A 21 0.43 -24.23 5.73
N ILE A 22 -0.77 -24.69 5.35
CA ILE A 22 -1.57 -25.62 6.17
C ILE A 22 -1.38 -27.03 5.59
N ALA A 23 -0.96 -27.98 6.41
CA ALA A 23 -0.89 -29.39 6.00
C ALA A 23 -1.49 -30.30 7.08
N PHE A 24 -2.30 -31.27 6.66
CA PHE A 24 -2.92 -32.24 7.56
C PHE A 24 -3.20 -33.56 6.83
N THR A 25 -3.45 -34.63 7.59
CA THR A 25 -3.82 -35.95 7.05
C THR A 25 -5.17 -36.36 7.62
N THR A 26 -6.08 -36.84 6.78
CA THR A 26 -7.36 -37.43 7.20
C THR A 26 -7.67 -38.63 6.31
N ALA A 27 -8.16 -39.72 6.91
CA ALA A 27 -8.43 -40.99 6.22
C ALA A 27 -7.26 -41.47 5.33
N GLY A 28 -6.01 -41.33 5.81
CA GLY A 28 -4.80 -41.72 5.07
C GLY A 28 -4.40 -40.78 3.91
N THR A 29 -5.20 -39.75 3.61
CA THR A 29 -4.91 -38.77 2.55
C THR A 29 -4.28 -37.51 3.13
N ARG A 30 -3.14 -37.07 2.56
CA ARG A 30 -2.45 -35.84 2.96
C ARG A 30 -2.91 -34.66 2.10
N TYR A 31 -3.28 -33.57 2.77
CA TYR A 31 -3.64 -32.29 2.14
C TYR A 31 -2.58 -31.24 2.46
N LYS A 32 -2.30 -30.36 1.49
CA LYS A 32 -1.42 -29.20 1.65
C LYS A 32 -2.04 -28.00 0.94
N TYR A 33 -2.26 -26.93 1.68
CA TYR A 33 -2.78 -25.66 1.19
C TYR A 33 -1.74 -24.57 1.43
N GLN A 34 -1.28 -23.94 0.34
CA GLN A 34 -0.41 -22.77 0.40
C GLN A 34 -1.28 -21.53 0.29
N LEU A 35 -1.36 -20.78 1.38
CA LEU A 35 -2.13 -19.55 1.51
C LEU A 35 -1.16 -18.36 1.65
N ARG A 36 -1.68 -17.14 1.49
CA ARG A 36 -0.98 -15.91 1.88
C ARG A 36 -1.62 -15.36 3.13
N LEU A 37 -0.82 -14.94 4.12
CA LEU A 37 -1.36 -14.18 5.23
C LEU A 37 -1.86 -12.82 4.72
N PRO A 38 -3.01 -12.33 5.21
CA PRO A 38 -3.52 -11.00 4.86
C PRO A 38 -2.75 -9.88 5.60
N THR A 39 -1.44 -10.06 5.80
CA THR A 39 -0.53 -9.08 6.40
C THR A 39 0.18 -8.32 5.28
N VAL A 40 -0.59 -7.49 4.58
CA VAL A 40 -0.08 -6.62 3.49
C VAL A 40 0.39 -5.28 4.04
N ALA A 41 1.09 -4.50 3.22
CA ALA A 41 1.70 -3.24 3.66
C ALA A 41 0.71 -2.26 4.32
N SER A 42 -0.54 -2.20 3.83
CA SER A 42 -1.59 -1.35 4.40
C SER A 42 -1.96 -1.69 5.85
N CYS A 43 -1.68 -2.91 6.33
CA CYS A 43 -1.89 -3.28 7.74
C CYS A 43 -1.00 -2.48 8.69
N PHE A 44 0.14 -1.97 8.20
CA PHE A 44 1.15 -1.25 8.97
C PHE A 44 1.24 0.24 8.60
N MET A 45 0.26 0.74 7.85
CA MET A 45 0.15 2.16 7.49
C MET A 45 -0.62 2.96 8.53
N GLU A 46 -0.12 4.16 8.79
CA GLU A 46 -0.85 5.22 9.49
C GLU A 46 -1.06 6.41 8.53
N PRO A 47 -2.26 7.02 8.51
CA PRO A 47 -2.52 8.21 7.71
C PRO A 47 -1.59 9.35 8.13
N LYS A 48 -1.01 10.06 7.16
CA LYS A 48 -0.18 11.24 7.42
C LYS A 48 -0.77 12.44 6.68
N PRO A 49 -1.64 13.24 7.32
CA PRO A 49 -2.14 14.47 6.73
C PRO A 49 -0.97 15.41 6.41
N LEU A 50 -1.04 16.04 5.25
CA LEU A 50 -0.08 17.01 4.74
C LEU A 50 -0.85 18.08 3.96
N GLU A 51 -0.35 19.30 3.99
CA GLU A 51 -0.77 20.33 3.05
C GLU A 51 -0.19 20.07 1.66
N LEU A 52 -0.83 20.62 0.62
CA LEU A 52 -0.40 20.40 -0.76
C LEU A 52 1.03 20.88 -1.02
N GLU A 53 1.44 21.98 -0.38
CA GLU A 53 2.80 22.51 -0.48
C GLU A 53 3.83 21.54 0.12
N GLU A 54 3.55 21.00 1.31
CA GLU A 54 4.42 20.03 1.97
C GLU A 54 4.54 18.74 1.15
N PHE A 55 3.40 18.22 0.66
CA PHE A 55 3.38 17.08 -0.25
C PHE A 55 4.27 17.33 -1.46
N THR A 56 4.10 18.47 -2.13
CA THR A 56 4.85 18.81 -3.36
C THR A 56 6.35 18.91 -3.09
N ARG A 57 6.75 19.52 -1.97
CA ARG A 57 8.14 19.61 -1.55
C ARG A 57 8.76 18.23 -1.32
N HIS A 58 8.09 17.38 -0.53
CA HIS A 58 8.59 16.02 -0.26
C HIS A 58 8.55 15.13 -1.50
N TRP A 59 7.56 15.31 -2.37
CA TRP A 59 7.45 14.61 -3.65
C TRP A 59 8.68 14.88 -4.51
N LYS A 60 9.02 16.16 -4.73
CA LYS A 60 10.22 16.56 -5.48
C LYS A 60 11.51 16.04 -4.87
N ALA A 61 11.64 16.07 -3.55
CA ALA A 61 12.83 15.56 -2.85
C ALA A 61 13.11 14.06 -3.09
N LEU A 62 12.07 13.28 -3.39
CA LEU A 62 12.17 11.84 -3.67
C LEU A 62 12.26 11.51 -5.17
N GLU A 63 12.23 12.52 -6.05
CA GLU A 63 12.32 12.34 -7.49
C GLU A 63 13.67 11.76 -7.95
N GLY A 64 13.64 10.92 -8.98
CA GLY A 64 14.85 10.34 -9.58
C GLY A 64 15.60 9.33 -8.69
N GLN A 65 15.10 9.06 -7.49
CA GLN A 65 15.64 8.00 -6.65
C GLN A 65 15.13 6.64 -7.16
N ASN A 66 15.96 5.58 -7.09
CA ASN A 66 15.58 4.19 -7.37
C ASN A 66 14.55 3.60 -6.36
N ARG A 67 13.70 4.47 -5.82
CA ARG A 67 12.64 4.21 -4.84
C ARG A 67 11.28 4.71 -5.36
N GLU A 68 11.23 5.35 -6.53
CA GLU A 68 9.98 5.58 -7.24
C GLU A 68 9.47 4.27 -7.86
N GLN A 69 8.16 4.08 -7.80
CA GLN A 69 7.48 2.95 -8.41
C GLN A 69 6.26 3.46 -9.15
N GLN A 70 6.22 3.27 -10.48
CA GLN A 70 5.11 3.66 -11.33
C GLN A 70 4.48 2.45 -12.01
N VAL A 71 3.16 2.46 -12.16
CA VAL A 71 2.43 1.48 -12.97
C VAL A 71 1.21 2.12 -13.61
N VAL A 72 0.93 1.69 -14.83
CA VAL A 72 -0.30 2.03 -15.58
C VAL A 72 -1.08 0.75 -15.81
N TRP A 73 -2.39 0.79 -15.65
CA TRP A 73 -3.28 -0.34 -15.94
C TRP A 73 -4.67 0.14 -16.31
N ASN A 74 -5.41 -0.71 -17.02
CA ASN A 74 -6.79 -0.48 -17.38
C ASN A 74 -7.74 -1.03 -16.30
N THR A 75 -8.90 -0.38 -16.14
CA THR A 75 -10.00 -0.82 -15.28
C THR A 75 -11.02 -1.60 -16.10
N THR A 76 -11.73 -2.51 -15.45
CA THR A 76 -12.84 -3.25 -16.07
C THR A 76 -14.17 -2.52 -15.92
N SER A 77 -14.27 -1.64 -14.92
CA SER A 77 -15.44 -0.81 -14.67
C SER A 77 -15.15 0.68 -14.90
N ALA A 78 -16.22 1.48 -15.02
CA ALA A 78 -16.13 2.93 -15.01
C ALA A 78 -15.47 3.43 -13.71
N ILE A 79 -14.65 4.47 -13.83
CA ILE A 79 -13.91 5.03 -12.70
C ILE A 79 -14.83 5.93 -11.86
N ASP A 80 -15.09 5.51 -10.62
CA ASP A 80 -15.73 6.31 -9.58
C ASP A 80 -14.65 6.82 -8.61
N MET A 81 -14.36 8.12 -8.69
CA MET A 81 -13.33 8.75 -7.86
C MET A 81 -13.70 8.79 -6.37
N GLU A 82 -14.98 8.79 -5.99
CA GLU A 82 -15.38 8.75 -4.58
C GLU A 82 -15.13 7.35 -3.98
N LYS A 83 -15.44 6.31 -4.75
CA LYS A 83 -15.06 4.93 -4.38
C LYS A 83 -13.55 4.79 -4.24
N VAL A 84 -12.78 5.34 -5.17
CA VAL A 84 -11.30 5.35 -5.10
C VAL A 84 -10.83 6.06 -3.82
N LYS A 85 -11.36 7.24 -3.50
CA LYS A 85 -11.03 7.96 -2.25
C LYS A 85 -11.34 7.10 -1.02
N SER A 86 -12.49 6.44 -0.96
CA SER A 86 -12.84 5.54 0.15
C SER A 86 -11.86 4.37 0.30
N VAL A 87 -11.37 3.79 -0.81
CA VAL A 87 -10.34 2.74 -0.75
C VAL A 87 -9.06 3.28 -0.11
N PHE A 88 -8.62 4.49 -0.49
CA PHE A 88 -7.41 5.10 0.07
C PHE A 88 -7.54 5.43 1.56
N SER A 89 -8.63 6.08 1.97
CA SER A 89 -8.81 6.50 3.37
C SER A 89 -9.13 5.32 4.29
N ASN A 90 -10.17 4.55 3.95
CA ASN A 90 -10.72 3.53 4.85
C ASN A 90 -10.03 2.18 4.69
N GLY A 91 -9.69 1.79 3.46
CA GLY A 91 -9.06 0.49 3.18
C GLY A 91 -7.55 0.50 3.40
N LEU A 92 -6.87 1.54 2.90
CA LEU A 92 -5.41 1.61 2.87
C LEU A 92 -4.81 2.44 4.00
N LYS A 93 -5.63 3.15 4.78
CA LYS A 93 -5.20 4.03 5.88
C LYS A 93 -4.21 5.11 5.42
N LEU A 94 -4.53 5.76 4.30
CA LEU A 94 -3.77 6.88 3.75
C LEU A 94 -4.56 8.17 3.92
N ALA A 95 -3.88 9.26 4.27
CA ALA A 95 -4.50 10.58 4.29
C ALA A 95 -4.54 11.13 2.87
N ILE A 96 -5.70 11.62 2.44
CA ILE A 96 -5.86 12.25 1.13
C ILE A 96 -5.48 13.73 1.25
N ILE A 97 -4.68 14.23 0.31
CA ILE A 97 -4.28 15.63 0.23
C ILE A 97 -5.25 16.35 -0.72
N ASN A 98 -5.80 17.48 -0.28
CA ASN A 98 -6.63 18.32 -1.13
C ASN A 98 -5.77 19.00 -2.21
N ASN A 99 -5.99 18.65 -3.47
CA ASN A 99 -5.28 19.20 -4.63
C ASN A 99 -6.20 19.93 -5.62
N ALA A 100 -7.52 19.98 -5.35
CA ALA A 100 -8.55 20.52 -6.24
C ALA A 100 -8.52 19.96 -7.70
N GLN A 101 -7.99 18.76 -7.91
CA GLN A 101 -7.92 18.12 -9.24
C GLN A 101 -8.93 16.95 -9.32
N PRO A 102 -9.95 16.99 -10.20
CA PRO A 102 -11.03 16.01 -10.18
C PRO A 102 -10.60 14.57 -10.50
N ASN A 103 -9.60 14.40 -11.36
CA ASN A 103 -9.10 13.09 -11.80
C ASN A 103 -7.72 12.75 -11.22
N GLN A 104 -7.28 13.46 -10.18
CA GLN A 104 -6.02 13.15 -9.51
C GLN A 104 -6.23 13.03 -8.01
N LEU A 105 -5.64 12.00 -7.41
CA LEU A 105 -5.65 11.80 -5.97
C LEU A 105 -4.21 11.80 -5.47
N PHE A 106 -3.91 12.70 -4.54
CA PHE A 106 -2.66 12.69 -3.80
C PHE A 106 -2.93 12.13 -2.42
N ALA A 107 -2.05 11.24 -1.94
CA ALA A 107 -2.17 10.66 -0.62
C ALA A 107 -0.82 10.48 0.06
N ALA A 108 -0.83 10.47 1.39
CA ALA A 108 0.37 10.26 2.20
C ALA A 108 0.08 9.37 3.41
N GLY A 109 1.10 8.62 3.80
CA GLY A 109 1.05 7.77 4.97
C GLY A 109 2.45 7.41 5.47
N THR A 110 2.48 6.87 6.68
CA THR A 110 3.71 6.40 7.32
C THR A 110 3.61 4.90 7.54
N PHE A 111 4.52 4.15 6.95
CA PHE A 111 4.66 2.72 7.22
C PHE A 111 5.43 2.54 8.53
N ARG A 112 4.81 1.89 9.52
CA ARG A 112 5.39 1.68 10.85
C ARG A 112 6.06 0.32 10.95
N THR A 113 7.18 0.29 11.66
CA THR A 113 7.85 -0.97 12.01
C THR A 113 8.08 -1.06 13.52
N GLY A 114 8.27 -2.28 14.01
CA GLY A 114 8.67 -2.58 15.38
C GLY A 114 10.16 -2.36 15.65
N ALA A 115 10.99 -2.29 14.59
CA ALA A 115 12.43 -2.09 14.73
C ALA A 115 12.77 -0.69 15.26
N LEU A 116 13.82 -0.63 16.09
CA LEU A 116 14.36 0.62 16.61
C LEU A 116 15.51 1.10 15.71
N SER A 117 15.55 2.41 15.51
CA SER A 117 16.72 3.12 14.98
C SER A 117 17.87 3.07 15.98
N PRO A 118 19.11 3.39 15.58
CA PRO A 118 20.24 3.52 16.51
C PRO A 118 19.97 4.50 17.67
N GLN A 119 19.06 5.46 17.48
CA GLN A 119 18.61 6.42 18.48
C GLN A 119 17.45 5.92 19.37
N GLY A 120 17.10 4.63 19.28
CA GLY A 120 16.05 4.01 20.12
C GLY A 120 14.60 4.34 19.70
N SER A 121 14.39 5.08 18.62
CA SER A 121 13.06 5.44 18.11
C SER A 121 12.57 4.43 17.06
N LYS A 122 11.26 4.12 17.02
CA LYS A 122 10.69 3.21 16.02
C LYS A 122 10.94 3.68 14.58
N ILE A 123 11.46 2.79 13.74
CA ILE A 123 11.70 3.06 12.33
C ILE A 123 10.35 3.24 11.61
N SER A 124 10.25 4.34 10.86
CA SER A 124 9.06 4.73 10.13
C SER A 124 9.44 5.16 8.72
N VAL A 125 8.65 4.77 7.72
CA VAL A 125 8.91 5.08 6.31
C VAL A 125 7.77 5.94 5.76
N GLY A 126 8.07 7.23 5.56
CA GLY A 126 7.16 8.15 4.88
C GLY A 126 6.94 7.73 3.43
N SER A 127 5.68 7.74 2.99
CA SER A 127 5.24 7.34 1.66
C SER A 127 4.26 8.36 1.09
N LEU A 128 4.48 8.73 -0.17
CA LEU A 128 3.67 9.64 -0.96
C LEU A 128 3.14 8.90 -2.18
N ILE A 129 1.88 9.17 -2.52
CA ILE A 129 1.17 8.52 -3.61
C ILE A 129 0.54 9.59 -4.49
N ARG A 130 0.67 9.42 -5.79
CA ARG A 130 -0.10 10.14 -6.82
C ARG A 130 -0.80 9.13 -7.71
N LEU A 131 -2.12 9.19 -7.74
CA LEU A 131 -2.96 8.44 -8.65
C LEU A 131 -3.59 9.42 -9.64
N GLU A 132 -3.49 9.09 -10.93
CA GLU A 132 -4.11 9.84 -12.01
C GLU A 132 -5.07 8.92 -12.74
N ALA A 133 -6.34 9.31 -12.79
CA ALA A 133 -7.39 8.59 -13.50
C ALA A 133 -7.57 9.17 -14.91
N ASN A 134 -7.75 8.29 -15.89
CA ASN A 134 -8.24 8.64 -17.21
C ASN A 134 -9.58 7.94 -17.45
N PRO A 135 -10.72 8.59 -17.15
CA PRO A 135 -12.05 8.00 -17.36
C PRO A 135 -12.35 7.65 -18.82
N GLN A 136 -11.79 8.40 -19.78
CA GLN A 136 -12.04 8.15 -21.21
C GLN A 136 -11.33 6.88 -21.70
N ALA A 137 -10.12 6.62 -21.19
CA ALA A 137 -9.34 5.43 -21.52
C ALA A 137 -9.55 4.26 -20.55
N SER A 138 -10.42 4.42 -19.54
CA SER A 138 -10.60 3.47 -18.43
C SER A 138 -9.26 3.02 -17.85
N ALA A 139 -8.39 3.97 -17.50
CA ALA A 139 -7.03 3.68 -17.09
C ALA A 139 -6.60 4.49 -15.86
N PHE A 140 -5.71 3.90 -15.06
CA PHE A 140 -5.02 4.57 -13.97
C PHE A 140 -3.52 4.63 -14.24
N ARG A 141 -2.89 5.73 -13.81
CA ARG A 141 -1.45 5.81 -13.57
C ARG A 141 -1.22 6.05 -12.09
N LEU A 142 -0.52 5.12 -11.45
CA LEU A 142 -0.12 5.21 -10.05
C LEU A 142 1.38 5.45 -9.98
N THR A 143 1.79 6.45 -9.20
CA THR A 143 3.18 6.65 -8.80
C THR A 143 3.26 6.64 -7.28
N VAL A 144 4.17 5.85 -6.72
CA VAL A 144 4.46 5.77 -5.29
C VAL A 144 5.93 6.11 -5.06
N ARG A 145 6.18 7.02 -4.11
CA ARG A 145 7.53 7.37 -3.64
C ARG A 145 7.58 7.19 -2.14
N SER A 146 8.48 6.36 -1.66
CA SER A 146 8.74 6.20 -0.22
C SER A 146 10.22 6.41 0.06
N VAL A 147 10.55 6.78 1.30
CA VAL A 147 11.97 6.88 1.70
C VAL A 147 12.69 5.51 1.64
N HIS A 148 11.95 4.39 1.53
CA HIS A 148 12.49 3.05 1.33
C HIS A 148 11.82 2.31 0.16
N GLY A 149 12.59 1.86 -0.83
CA GLY A 149 12.08 1.31 -2.09
C GLY A 149 11.16 0.09 -1.97
N LYS A 150 11.43 -0.83 -1.02
CA LYS A 150 10.51 -1.97 -0.77
C LYS A 150 9.10 -1.52 -0.39
N VAL A 151 8.96 -0.44 0.39
CA VAL A 151 7.63 0.08 0.76
C VAL A 151 6.92 0.65 -0.46
N SER A 152 7.66 1.30 -1.36
CA SER A 152 7.11 1.80 -2.62
C SER A 152 6.61 0.68 -3.51
N VAL A 153 7.35 -0.42 -3.62
CA VAL A 153 6.93 -1.63 -4.36
C VAL A 153 5.68 -2.23 -3.73
N ALA A 154 5.70 -2.42 -2.40
CA ALA A 154 4.59 -3.04 -1.67
C ALA A 154 3.30 -2.24 -1.78
N LEU A 155 3.35 -0.92 -1.53
CA LEU A 155 2.19 -0.04 -1.63
C LEU A 155 1.65 0.03 -3.05
N LYS A 156 2.52 0.13 -4.06
CA LYS A 156 2.09 0.07 -5.48
C LYS A 156 1.30 -1.21 -5.75
N ASN A 157 1.82 -2.36 -5.33
CA ASN A 157 1.18 -3.65 -5.58
C ASN A 157 -0.18 -3.75 -4.85
N VAL A 158 -0.25 -3.32 -3.59
CA VAL A 158 -1.48 -3.32 -2.80
C VAL A 158 -2.53 -2.38 -3.39
N ILE A 159 -2.16 -1.13 -3.70
CA ILE A 159 -3.08 -0.14 -4.30
C ILE A 159 -3.62 -0.66 -5.62
N LYS A 160 -2.73 -1.14 -6.52
CA LYS A 160 -3.15 -1.69 -7.80
C LYS A 160 -4.18 -2.79 -7.60
N ALA A 161 -3.92 -3.76 -6.71
CA ALA A 161 -4.83 -4.87 -6.43
C ALA A 161 -6.20 -4.42 -5.89
N GLN A 162 -6.25 -3.37 -5.07
CA GLN A 162 -7.51 -2.83 -4.53
C GLN A 162 -8.34 -2.05 -5.57
N LEU A 163 -7.72 -1.65 -6.68
CA LEU A 163 -8.35 -0.85 -7.74
C LEU A 163 -8.56 -1.64 -9.05
N GLN A 164 -8.62 -2.98 -8.98
CA GLN A 164 -8.86 -3.86 -10.14
C GLN A 164 -10.35 -4.09 -10.45
N PHE A 165 -11.23 -3.17 -10.07
CA PHE A 165 -12.67 -3.28 -10.39
C PHE A 165 -13.01 -2.83 -11.82
#